data_AF-A0A846YTA1-F1
#
_entry.id   AF-A0A846YTA1-F1
#
_cell.length_a   1.000
_cell.length_b   1.000
_cell.length_c   1.000
_cell.angle_alpha   90.00
_cell.angle_beta   90.00
_cell.angle_gamma   90.00
#
_symmetry.space_group_name_H-M   'P 1'
#
loop_
_entity.id
_entity.type
_entity.pdbx_description
1 polymer ?
#
loop_
_entity_poly.entity_id
_entity_poly.type
_entity_poly.pdbx_seq_one_letter_code
_entity_poly.pdbx_strand_id
1 'polypeptide(L)'
;MTPEDVHHITFTTAPWGRRGYRIDDVDDLLDHIAAALAGRTTLSAERLRSGLRPGGAWLNRGYDPDEVDTFLRRVRAELGV
;
A
#
# COMPACT_ATOMS: atom_id res chain seq x y z
N MET A 1 6.80 13.82 -0.29
CA MET A 1 5.68 13.19 0.47
C MET A 1 6.09 13.08 1.92
N THR A 2 5.29 13.57 2.86
CA THR A 2 5.56 13.39 4.29
C THR A 2 4.93 12.08 4.80
N PRO A 3 5.41 11.51 5.92
CA PRO A 3 4.75 10.37 6.56
C PRO A 3 3.28 10.65 6.91
N GLU A 4 2.93 11.92 7.18
CA GLU A 4 1.56 12.35 7.45
C GLU A 4 0.67 12.26 6.19
N ASP A 5 1.22 12.61 5.02
CA ASP A 5 0.51 12.42 3.74
C ASP A 5 0.15 10.94 3.51
N VAL A 6 1.02 10.01 3.92
CA VAL A 6 0.79 8.57 3.78
C VAL A 6 -0.35 8.09 4.66
N HIS A 7 -0.43 8.57 5.90
CA HIS A 7 -1.52 8.23 6.82
C HIS A 7 -2.87 8.85 6.41
N HIS A 8 -2.86 9.95 5.64
CA HIS A 8 -4.09 10.60 5.21
C HIS A 8 -4.67 10.01 3.93
N ILE A 9 -3.92 9.15 3.23
CA ILE A 9 -4.38 8.50 2.01
C ILE A 9 -5.43 7.45 2.37
N THR A 10 -6.62 7.61 1.79
CA THR A 10 -7.71 6.65 1.91
C THR A 10 -7.89 5.97 0.56
N PHE A 11 -7.66 4.66 0.51
CA PHE A 11 -7.92 3.89 -0.70
C PHE A 11 -9.40 3.52 -0.79
N THR A 12 -9.92 3.51 -2.00
CA THR A 12 -11.27 3.04 -2.29
C THR A 12 -11.32 1.51 -2.27
N THR A 13 -12.50 0.96 -1.99
CA THR A 13 -12.71 -0.49 -2.07
C THR A 13 -12.75 -0.94 -3.53
N ALA A 14 -12.12 -2.08 -3.82
CA ALA A 14 -12.08 -2.64 -5.15
C ALA A 14 -13.49 -2.85 -5.75
N PRO A 15 -13.66 -2.59 -7.06
CA PRO A 15 -14.94 -2.75 -7.74
C PRO A 15 -15.41 -4.20 -7.71
N TRP A 16 -16.74 -4.37 -7.77
CA TRP A 16 -17.37 -5.68 -7.68
C TRP A 16 -16.83 -6.65 -8.73
N GLY A 17 -16.45 -7.85 -8.32
CA GLY A 17 -15.89 -8.88 -9.20
C GLY A 17 -14.36 -8.85 -9.36
N ARG A 18 -13.67 -7.86 -8.78
CA ARG A 18 -12.20 -7.85 -8.69
C ARG A 18 -11.71 -8.25 -7.31
N ARG A 19 -10.55 -8.90 -7.27
CA ARG A 19 -9.83 -9.18 -6.02
C ARG A 19 -9.02 -7.95 -5.66
N GLY A 20 -9.45 -7.22 -4.63
CA GLY A 20 -8.65 -6.15 -4.03
C GLY A 20 -7.51 -6.69 -3.18
N TYR A 21 -6.54 -5.84 -2.85
CA TYR A 21 -5.54 -6.15 -1.83
C TYR A 21 -6.20 -6.18 -0.46
N ARG A 22 -5.73 -7.06 0.44
CA ARG A 22 -6.26 -7.08 1.80
C ARG A 22 -6.03 -5.74 2.50
N ILE A 23 -7.04 -5.25 3.20
CA ILE A 23 -6.98 -4.00 3.97
C ILE A 23 -5.83 -4.06 4.98
N ASP A 24 -5.79 -5.12 5.79
CA ASP A 24 -4.74 -5.31 6.80
C ASP A 24 -3.32 -5.24 6.19
N ASP A 25 -3.11 -5.93 5.06
CA ASP A 25 -1.80 -5.99 4.39
C ASP A 25 -1.37 -4.61 3.84
N VAL A 26 -2.33 -3.83 3.34
CA VAL A 26 -2.09 -2.47 2.84
C VAL A 26 -1.80 -1.53 4.01
N ASP A 27 -2.58 -1.62 5.09
CA ASP A 27 -2.39 -0.79 6.28
C ASP A 27 -1.03 -1.03 6.94
N ASP A 28 -0.62 -2.30 7.10
CA ASP A 28 0.71 -2.67 7.58
C ASP A 28 1.82 -2.11 6.67
N LEU A 29 1.61 -2.14 5.35
CA LEU A 29 2.57 -1.59 4.40
C LEU A 29 2.66 -0.07 4.48
N LEU A 30 1.54 0.62 4.67
CA LEU A 30 1.50 2.08 4.85
C LEU A 30 2.28 2.51 6.09
N ASP A 31 2.15 1.79 7.21
CA ASP A 31 2.90 2.07 8.44
C ASP A 31 4.42 1.96 8.20
N HIS A 32 4.86 0.91 7.50
CA HIS A 32 6.26 0.74 7.12
C HIS A 32 6.75 1.86 6.18
N ILE A 33 5.90 2.34 5.26
CA ILE A 33 6.20 3.46 4.37
C ILE A 33 6.35 4.76 5.14
N ALA A 34 5.44 5.04 6.07
CA ALA A 34 5.53 6.21 6.94
C ALA A 34 6.81 6.17 7.79
N ALA A 35 7.15 5.01 8.37
CA ALA A 35 8.39 4.83 9.11
C ALA A 35 9.64 5.06 8.23
N ALA A 36 9.62 4.63 6.96
CA ALA A 36 10.75 4.79 6.05
C ALA A 36 10.91 6.24 5.58
N LEU A 37 9.81 6.92 5.24
CA LEU A 37 9.82 8.33 4.90
C LEU A 37 10.24 9.22 6.07
N ALA A 38 9.96 8.80 7.31
CA ALA A 38 10.48 9.43 8.51
C ALA A 38 11.98 9.19 8.74
N GLY A 39 12.66 8.46 7.85
CA GLY A 39 14.07 8.10 7.98
C GLY A 39 14.38 7.12 9.10
N ARG A 40 13.35 6.45 9.65
CA ARG A 40 13.48 5.51 10.78
C ARG A 40 13.78 4.08 10.33
N THR A 41 13.51 3.75 9.05
CA THR A 41 13.77 2.42 8.48
C THR A 41 14.07 2.52 6.98
N THR A 42 14.75 1.51 6.43
CA THR A 42 15.00 1.40 4.99
C THR A 42 13.91 0.54 4.38
N LEU A 43 13.06 1.13 3.53
CA LEU A 43 12.08 0.36 2.77
C LEU A 43 12.75 -0.31 1.57
N SER A 44 12.67 -1.63 1.52
CA SER A 44 13.17 -2.40 0.38
C SER A 44 12.05 -2.65 -0.63
N ALA A 45 12.36 -2.58 -1.93
CA ALA A 45 11.39 -2.82 -3.01
C ALA A 45 10.74 -4.22 -2.93
N GLU A 46 11.45 -5.19 -2.35
CA GLU A 46 10.95 -6.53 -2.07
C GLU A 46 9.81 -6.53 -1.03
N ARG A 47 9.85 -5.64 -0.03
CA ARG A 47 8.75 -5.50 0.93
C ARG A 47 7.51 -4.90 0.31
N LEU A 48 7.68 -3.90 -0.57
CA LEU A 48 6.57 -3.33 -1.34
C LEU A 48 5.90 -4.38 -2.25
N ARG A 49 6.65 -5.40 -2.71
CA ARG A 49 6.13 -6.49 -3.55
C ARG A 49 5.54 -7.65 -2.75
N SER A 50 6.14 -8.02 -1.62
CA SER A 50 5.73 -9.20 -0.84
C SER A 50 4.64 -8.92 0.20
N GLY A 51 4.46 -7.66 0.61
CA GLY A 51 3.48 -7.28 1.62
C GLY A 51 2.03 -7.41 1.16
N LEU A 52 1.77 -7.19 -0.13
CA LEU A 52 0.42 -7.16 -0.66
C LEU A 52 -0.06 -8.55 -1.08
N ARG A 53 -1.00 -9.13 -0.34
CA ARG A 53 -1.66 -10.38 -0.76
C ARG A 53 -3.02 -10.07 -1.38
N PRO A 54 -3.38 -10.75 -2.48
CA PRO A 54 -4.73 -10.66 -3.03
C PRO A 54 -5.74 -11.19 -2.01
N GLY A 55 -6.80 -10.41 -1.77
CA GLY A 55 -7.89 -10.76 -0.87
C GLY A 55 -8.63 -12.04 -1.30
N GLY A 56 -9.21 -12.73 -0.31
CA GLY A 56 -10.03 -13.92 -0.52
C GLY A 56 -11.26 -13.61 -1.37
N ALA A 57 -11.51 -14.47 -2.36
CA ALA A 57 -12.34 -14.21 -3.55
C ALA A 57 -13.85 -13.97 -3.33
N TRP A 58 -14.36 -13.94 -2.10
CA TRP A 58 -15.80 -14.14 -1.88
C TRP A 58 -16.50 -13.20 -0.88
N LEU A 59 -15.79 -12.54 0.05
CA LEU A 59 -16.45 -11.63 1.01
C LEU A 59 -15.70 -10.32 1.31
N ASN A 60 -14.37 -10.27 1.18
CA ASN A 60 -13.63 -9.06 1.52
C ASN A 60 -13.43 -8.19 0.28
N ARG A 61 -14.15 -7.07 0.25
CA ARG A 61 -13.83 -5.91 -0.57
C ARG A 61 -12.50 -5.36 -0.07
N GLY A 62 -11.40 -5.88 -0.61
CA GLY A 62 -10.07 -5.32 -0.41
C GLY A 62 -9.95 -3.92 -1.00
N TYR A 63 -8.82 -3.26 -0.79
CA TYR A 63 -8.50 -2.00 -1.44
C TYR A 63 -8.27 -2.19 -2.94
N ASP A 64 -8.60 -1.14 -3.70
CA ASP A 64 -8.42 -1.13 -5.14
C ASP A 64 -6.92 -1.26 -5.51
N PRO A 65 -6.55 -2.28 -6.30
CA PRO A 65 -5.16 -2.53 -6.62
C PRO A 65 -4.57 -1.42 -7.50
N ASP A 66 -5.34 -0.78 -8.38
CA ASP A 66 -4.85 0.27 -9.26
C ASP A 66 -4.47 1.54 -8.46
N GLU A 67 -5.25 1.90 -7.43
CA GLU A 67 -4.92 3.00 -6.52
C GLU A 67 -3.68 2.69 -5.66
N VAL A 68 -3.62 1.49 -5.08
CA VAL A 68 -2.49 1.04 -4.26
C VAL A 68 -1.21 1.01 -5.10
N ASP A 69 -1.23 0.42 -6.29
CA ASP A 69 -0.06 0.36 -7.18
C ASP A 69 0.40 1.76 -7.65
N THR A 70 -0.53 2.67 -7.89
CA THR A 70 -0.20 4.06 -8.23
C THR A 70 0.48 4.78 -7.08
N PHE A 71 -0.01 4.59 -5.85
CA PHE A 71 0.63 5.11 -4.66
C PHE A 71 2.04 4.55 -4.47
N LEU A 72 2.20 3.23 -4.57
CA LEU A 72 3.51 2.58 -4.44
C LEU A 72 4.53 3.09 -5.47
N ARG A 73 4.09 3.35 -6.70
CA ARG A 73 4.95 3.92 -7.75
C ARG A 73 5.49 5.30 -7.34
N ARG A 74 4.66 6.13 -6.72
CA ARG A 74 5.05 7.46 -6.25
C ARG A 74 6.02 7.38 -5.07
N VAL A 75 5.77 6.48 -4.11
CA VAL A 75 6.67 6.23 -2.98
C VAL A 75 8.04 5.75 -3.45
N ARG A 76 8.10 4.83 -4.42
CA ARG A 76 9.37 4.37 -5.02
C ARG A 76 10.16 5.51 -5.67
N ALA A 77 9.48 6.38 -6.41
CA ALA A 77 10.11 7.56 -7.02
C ALA A 77 10.69 8.52 -5.98
N GLU A 78 10.02 8.68 -4.83
CA GLU A 78 10.49 9.54 -3.73
C GLU A 78 11.68 8.93 -2.97
N LEU A 79 11.63 7.61 -2.72
CA LEU A 79 12.67 6.88 -1.99
C LEU A 79 13.87 6.49 -2.86
N GLY A 80 13.77 6.62 -4.18
CA GLY A 80 14.84 6.26 -5.13
C GLY A 80 15.11 4.75 -5.23
N VAL A 81 14.09 3.91 -4.99
CA VAL A 81 14.17 2.43 -4.98
C VAL A 81 13.40 1.75 -6.10
#